data_AF-A0AAW0GEF9-F1
#
_entry.id   AF-A0AAW0GEF9-F1
#
_cell.length_a   1.000
_cell.length_b   1.000
_cell.length_c   1.000
_cell.angle_alpha   90.00
_cell.angle_beta   90.00
_cell.angle_gamma   90.00
#
_symmetry.space_group_name_H-M   'P 1'
#
loop_
_entity.id
_entity.type
_entity.pdbx_description
1 polymer ?
#
loop_
_entity_poly.entity_id
_entity_poly.type
_entity_poly.pdbx_seq_one_letter_code
_entity_poly.pdbx_strand_id
1 'polypeptide(L)'
;MTNSPDPAIHEFVRDPAKFLTSIDGKKSTVVSTFHTFDGQRPPAGGFPKQGYFKFVLYHSEGSQRTFEIVYHGPTAGTPNTIQAYNLHYTGGAQTSNRPAFIDIPKKVPENTLLFTGTLSGCSVIVTNLNRDTYRVFHDSRVNSSLLYDNVEMAIDYTSYCFSSRGTACVFMQYRKGHWNMFAQLQVMKGGGMAPMVQRHTEMYQSPGQAYFPLIVMEPGSYNAAEARAKFDDRRRTNREELRRMAAQFLPKTPIPNESDGDFVPDDISFRNPAVKHSQAIRNVINAAPGGTGEKVRLDRRPGDDIEQFIPATGEGALVESLLQWQTVNLKLPLVPIVEESQDLDWVYLWLKQKERRGFGAVVDIR
;
A
#
# COMPACT_ATOMS: atom_id res chain seq x y z
N MET A 1 25.46 6.02 -25.73
CA MET A 1 24.16 5.35 -25.48
C MET A 1 23.42 5.34 -26.81
N THR A 2 23.08 4.16 -27.32
CA THR A 2 22.48 3.99 -28.65
C THR A 2 21.07 4.59 -28.68
N ASN A 3 20.80 5.46 -29.65
CA ASN A 3 19.48 6.06 -29.92
C ASN A 3 18.49 5.06 -30.57
N SER A 4 18.66 3.76 -30.34
CA SER A 4 17.76 2.74 -30.91
C SER A 4 16.65 2.44 -29.90
N PRO A 5 15.40 2.24 -30.36
CA PRO A 5 14.30 1.82 -29.48
C PRO A 5 14.68 0.53 -28.76
N ASP A 6 14.50 0.47 -27.45
CA ASP A 6 14.65 -0.77 -26.70
C ASP A 6 13.45 -1.68 -27.04
N PRO A 7 13.67 -2.86 -27.65
CA PRO A 7 12.56 -3.73 -28.06
C PRO A 7 11.65 -4.10 -26.89
N ALA A 8 12.17 -4.16 -25.66
CA ALA A 8 11.39 -4.44 -24.46
C ALA A 8 10.25 -3.41 -24.23
N ILE A 9 10.43 -2.15 -24.64
CA ILE A 9 9.40 -1.12 -24.50
C ILE A 9 8.23 -1.42 -25.45
N HIS A 10 8.52 -1.83 -26.68
CA HIS A 10 7.49 -2.25 -27.62
C HIS A 10 6.76 -3.51 -27.16
N GLU A 11 7.46 -4.42 -26.48
CA GLU A 11 6.83 -5.60 -25.86
C GLU A 11 5.87 -5.22 -24.74
N PHE A 12 6.28 -4.33 -23.83
CA PHE A 12 5.42 -3.79 -22.78
C PHE A 12 4.18 -3.12 -23.38
N VAL A 13 4.34 -2.24 -24.36
CA VAL A 13 3.21 -1.52 -24.99
C VAL A 13 2.28 -2.47 -25.74
N ARG A 14 2.78 -3.59 -26.28
CA ARG A 14 1.95 -4.55 -27.01
C ARG A 14 1.15 -5.48 -26.08
N ASP A 15 1.79 -5.94 -25.00
CA ASP A 15 1.16 -6.86 -24.05
C ASP A 15 1.86 -6.80 -22.67
N PRO A 16 1.44 -5.88 -21.78
CA PRO A 16 2.04 -5.74 -20.45
C PRO A 16 1.90 -7.01 -19.61
N ALA A 17 0.79 -7.75 -19.76
CA ALA A 17 0.59 -9.00 -19.04
C ALA A 17 1.66 -10.02 -19.43
N LYS A 18 1.88 -10.24 -20.73
CA LYS A 18 2.93 -11.15 -21.21
C LYS A 18 4.33 -10.65 -20.83
N PHE A 19 4.56 -9.33 -20.87
CA PHE A 19 5.86 -8.73 -20.55
C PHE A 19 6.25 -8.85 -19.07
N LEU A 20 5.27 -8.73 -18.17
CA LEU A 20 5.50 -8.77 -16.71
C LEU A 20 5.34 -10.16 -16.11
N THR A 21 4.67 -11.09 -16.81
CA THR A 21 4.52 -12.47 -16.35
C THR A 21 5.78 -13.27 -16.68
N SER A 22 6.32 -13.98 -15.68
CA SER A 22 7.46 -14.88 -15.86
C SER A 22 7.11 -15.98 -16.87
N ILE A 23 7.96 -16.18 -17.88
CA ILE A 23 7.92 -17.35 -18.75
C ILE A 23 8.86 -18.39 -18.13
N ASP A 24 8.35 -19.60 -17.87
CA ASP A 24 9.11 -20.79 -17.44
C ASP A 24 9.87 -20.66 -16.11
N GLY A 25 9.32 -19.92 -15.14
CA GLY A 25 9.95 -19.75 -13.82
C GLY A 25 11.26 -18.96 -13.85
N LYS A 26 11.59 -18.33 -14.99
CA LYS A 26 12.72 -17.41 -15.13
C LYS A 26 12.26 -15.96 -14.99
N LYS A 27 13.11 -15.23 -14.28
CA LYS A 27 12.95 -13.89 -13.72
C LYS A 27 12.10 -12.92 -14.58
N SER A 28 11.05 -12.35 -13.98
CA SER A 28 10.18 -11.34 -14.59
C SER A 28 10.85 -9.97 -14.74
N THR A 29 10.41 -9.20 -15.73
CA THR A 29 10.69 -7.76 -15.78
C THR A 29 9.90 -7.00 -14.71
N VAL A 30 10.57 -6.06 -14.05
CA VAL A 30 9.96 -5.15 -13.08
C VAL A 30 9.78 -3.79 -13.71
N VAL A 31 8.61 -3.16 -13.53
CA VAL A 31 8.35 -1.78 -13.94
C VAL A 31 7.97 -0.95 -12.72
N SER A 32 8.61 0.20 -12.56
CA SER A 32 8.45 1.08 -11.40
C SER A 32 7.99 2.47 -11.85
N THR A 33 7.14 3.09 -11.03
CA THR A 33 6.75 4.50 -11.13
C THR A 33 7.11 5.28 -9.85
N PHE A 34 8.08 4.77 -9.09
CA PHE A 34 8.47 5.34 -7.81
C PHE A 34 9.12 6.71 -7.99
N HIS A 35 9.93 6.86 -9.04
CA HIS A 35 10.66 8.07 -9.38
C HIS A 35 10.05 8.78 -10.60
N THR A 36 8.78 8.57 -10.90
CA THR A 36 8.17 9.11 -12.13
C THR A 36 8.37 10.62 -12.29
N PHE A 37 8.41 11.37 -11.18
CA PHE A 37 8.67 12.80 -11.16
C PHE A 37 9.81 13.19 -10.20
N ASP A 38 10.69 12.25 -9.84
CA ASP A 38 11.73 12.53 -8.83
C ASP A 38 12.61 13.72 -9.22
N GLY A 39 12.93 14.56 -8.24
CA GLY A 39 13.63 15.83 -8.42
C GLY A 39 12.82 16.95 -9.10
N GLN A 40 11.57 16.71 -9.52
CA GLN A 40 10.71 17.75 -10.10
C GLN A 40 9.77 18.32 -9.05
N ARG A 41 9.85 19.64 -8.80
CA ARG A 41 8.76 20.34 -8.14
C ARG A 41 7.54 20.31 -9.06
N PRO A 42 6.32 20.02 -8.53
CA PRO A 42 5.12 20.18 -9.33
C PRO A 42 5.08 21.60 -9.89
N PRO A 43 4.87 21.81 -11.20
CA PRO A 43 4.70 23.14 -11.73
C PRO A 43 3.44 23.80 -11.16
N ALA A 44 3.33 25.13 -11.27
CA ALA A 44 2.11 25.83 -10.89
C ALA A 44 0.92 25.24 -11.68
N GLY A 45 -0.03 24.60 -10.98
CA GLY A 45 -1.13 23.84 -11.59
C GLY A 45 -1.01 22.31 -11.49
N GLY A 46 0.06 21.79 -10.89
CA GLY A 46 0.29 20.35 -10.69
C GLY A 46 0.92 19.67 -11.90
N PHE A 47 1.20 18.37 -11.79
CA PHE A 47 1.76 17.63 -12.91
C PHE A 47 0.75 17.51 -14.07
N PRO A 48 1.24 17.52 -15.32
CA PRO A 48 0.35 17.43 -16.48
C PRO A 48 -0.39 16.10 -16.48
N LYS A 49 -1.66 16.13 -16.91
CA LYS A 49 -2.55 14.96 -16.98
C LYS A 49 -2.18 13.99 -18.10
N GLN A 50 -1.37 14.41 -19.06
CA GLN A 50 -0.86 13.61 -20.16
C GLN A 50 0.53 14.09 -20.56
N GLY A 51 1.30 13.20 -21.16
CA GLY A 51 2.56 13.56 -21.81
C GLY A 51 3.33 12.31 -22.20
N TYR A 52 4.62 12.47 -22.40
CA TYR A 52 5.51 11.39 -22.80
C TYR A 52 6.28 10.86 -21.59
N PHE A 53 6.39 9.55 -21.51
CA PHE A 53 7.08 8.82 -20.44
C PHE A 53 8.19 7.99 -21.03
N LYS A 54 9.37 8.05 -20.40
CA LYS A 54 10.55 7.31 -20.81
C LYS A 54 10.76 6.10 -19.92
N PHE A 55 11.06 4.97 -20.53
CA PHE A 55 11.52 3.78 -19.83
C PHE A 55 13.04 3.87 -19.67
N VAL A 56 13.50 3.95 -18.44
CA VAL A 56 14.92 3.99 -18.09
C VAL A 56 15.28 2.64 -17.50
N LEU A 57 16.19 1.91 -18.16
CA LEU A 57 16.74 0.70 -17.59
C LEU A 57 17.53 1.06 -16.33
N TYR A 58 17.02 0.64 -15.19
CA TYR A 58 17.57 0.94 -13.88
C TYR A 58 18.53 -0.16 -13.41
N HIS A 59 18.12 -1.41 -13.58
CA HIS A 59 18.91 -2.58 -13.17
C HIS A 59 18.73 -3.73 -14.15
N SER A 60 19.78 -4.54 -14.31
CA SER A 60 19.74 -5.76 -15.11
C SER A 60 20.65 -6.81 -14.46
N GLU A 61 20.09 -7.97 -14.10
CA GLU A 61 20.85 -9.10 -13.55
C GLU A 61 20.43 -10.42 -14.24
N GLY A 62 21.30 -10.91 -15.12
CA GLY A 62 20.95 -12.02 -16.01
C GLY A 62 19.81 -11.62 -16.94
N SER A 63 18.71 -12.38 -16.92
CA SER A 63 17.50 -12.09 -17.71
C SER A 63 16.53 -11.11 -17.02
N GLN A 64 16.74 -10.77 -15.75
CA GLN A 64 15.87 -9.83 -15.04
C GLN A 64 16.23 -8.40 -15.41
N ARG A 65 15.23 -7.61 -15.76
CA ARG A 65 15.37 -6.18 -16.03
C ARG A 65 14.43 -5.42 -15.12
N THR A 66 14.87 -4.28 -14.62
CA THR A 66 14.03 -3.32 -13.90
C THR A 66 14.03 -2.01 -14.68
N PHE A 67 12.85 -1.54 -15.04
CA PHE A 67 12.65 -0.26 -15.70
C PHE A 67 11.99 0.72 -14.73
N GLU A 68 12.51 1.94 -14.71
CA GLU A 68 11.83 3.08 -14.12
C GLU A 68 11.11 3.86 -15.22
N ILE A 69 9.83 4.16 -15.00
CA ILE A 69 9.00 4.93 -15.92
C ILE A 69 8.98 6.37 -15.43
N VAL A 70 9.71 7.23 -16.14
CA VAL A 70 9.89 8.64 -15.77
C VAL A 70 9.16 9.56 -16.74
N TYR A 71 8.59 10.65 -16.23
CA TYR A 71 8.01 11.68 -17.07
C TYR A 71 9.10 12.37 -17.89
N HIS A 72 8.95 12.36 -19.22
CA HIS A 72 9.89 12.96 -20.14
C HIS A 72 9.54 14.42 -20.47
N GLY A 73 8.26 14.72 -20.66
CA GLY A 73 7.82 16.04 -21.10
C GLY A 73 6.51 16.01 -21.90
N PRO A 74 6.00 17.18 -22.30
CA PRO A 74 4.74 17.30 -23.04
C PRO A 74 4.88 16.92 -24.53
N THR A 75 6.11 16.91 -25.05
CA THR A 75 6.41 16.60 -26.46
C THR A 75 7.08 15.25 -26.59
N ALA A 76 6.90 14.61 -27.74
CA ALA A 76 7.57 13.35 -28.06
C ALA A 76 9.08 13.48 -27.88
N GLY A 77 9.68 12.49 -27.23
CA GLY A 77 11.09 12.50 -26.89
C GLY A 77 11.93 11.55 -27.74
N THR A 78 13.03 11.10 -27.13
CA THR A 78 13.86 9.98 -27.62
C THR A 78 13.01 8.73 -27.97
N PRO A 79 13.52 7.80 -28.80
CA PRO A 79 12.78 6.60 -29.24
C PRO A 79 12.22 5.68 -28.14
N ASN A 80 12.61 5.89 -26.89
CA ASN A 80 12.14 5.15 -25.71
C ASN A 80 11.04 5.89 -24.93
N THR A 81 10.33 6.80 -25.60
CA THR A 81 9.23 7.55 -24.99
C THR A 81 7.88 7.14 -25.54
N ILE A 82 6.89 7.06 -24.66
CA ILE A 82 5.53 6.71 -25.00
C ILE A 82 4.55 7.74 -24.47
N GLN A 83 3.51 8.04 -25.25
CA GLN A 83 2.45 8.93 -24.79
C GLN A 83 1.53 8.17 -23.82
N ALA A 84 1.22 8.77 -22.68
CA ALA A 84 0.30 8.20 -21.70
C ALA A 84 -0.43 9.29 -20.91
N TYR A 85 -1.56 8.90 -20.33
CA TYR A 85 -2.20 9.63 -19.24
C TYR A 85 -1.36 9.52 -17.96
N ASN A 86 -1.47 10.53 -17.11
CA ASN A 86 -0.80 10.62 -15.82
C ASN A 86 -1.83 10.80 -14.72
N LEU A 87 -1.94 9.81 -13.85
CA LEU A 87 -2.65 9.95 -12.59
C LEU A 87 -1.64 10.34 -11.50
N HIS A 88 -1.69 11.62 -11.13
CA HIS A 88 -0.88 12.15 -10.04
C HIS A 88 -1.29 11.57 -8.67
N TYR A 89 -0.50 11.89 -7.64
CA TYR A 89 -0.73 11.55 -6.25
C TYR A 89 -0.76 12.82 -5.39
N THR A 90 -1.88 13.08 -4.73
CA THR A 90 -1.94 14.08 -3.66
C THR A 90 -1.82 13.38 -2.31
N GLY A 91 -0.67 13.58 -1.65
CA GLY A 91 -0.48 13.09 -0.28
C GLY A 91 -1.44 13.74 0.71
N GLY A 92 -1.72 13.04 1.81
CA GLY A 92 -2.57 13.56 2.90
C GLY A 92 -4.08 13.36 2.69
N ALA A 93 -4.52 12.46 1.80
CA ALA A 93 -5.94 12.11 1.64
C ALA A 93 -6.55 11.35 2.84
N GLN A 94 -5.78 11.00 3.87
CA GLN A 94 -6.35 10.42 5.09
C GLN A 94 -7.31 11.39 5.81
N THR A 95 -7.03 12.70 5.75
CA THR A 95 -7.88 13.77 6.32
C THR A 95 -8.49 14.68 5.27
N SER A 96 -8.11 14.54 3.99
CA SER A 96 -8.65 15.32 2.88
C SER A 96 -9.71 14.52 2.11
N ASN A 97 -10.80 15.19 1.75
CA ASN A 97 -11.81 14.65 0.85
C ASN A 97 -11.46 14.87 -0.63
N ARG A 98 -10.22 15.24 -0.99
CA ARG A 98 -9.79 15.57 -2.36
C ARG A 98 -8.59 14.72 -2.82
N PRO A 99 -8.79 13.43 -3.11
CA PRO A 99 -7.76 12.60 -3.74
C PRO A 99 -7.48 13.08 -5.17
N ALA A 100 -6.32 12.68 -5.70
CA ALA A 100 -5.98 12.96 -7.09
C ALA A 100 -6.88 12.13 -8.01
N PHE A 101 -7.32 12.73 -9.10
CA PHE A 101 -8.10 12.03 -10.11
C PHE A 101 -7.80 12.50 -11.53
N ILE A 102 -8.13 11.64 -12.48
CA ILE A 102 -8.15 11.95 -13.90
C ILE A 102 -9.39 11.33 -14.54
N ASP A 103 -10.02 12.10 -15.43
CA ASP A 103 -11.10 11.60 -16.28
C ASP A 103 -10.49 11.09 -17.59
N ILE A 104 -10.84 9.86 -17.96
CA ILE A 104 -10.38 9.22 -19.20
C ILE A 104 -11.57 8.74 -20.03
N PRO A 105 -11.53 8.87 -21.37
CA PRO A 105 -12.56 8.29 -22.22
C PRO A 105 -12.59 6.77 -22.07
N LYS A 106 -13.79 6.18 -22.08
CA LYS A 106 -13.95 4.71 -22.09
C LYS A 106 -13.45 4.07 -23.38
N LYS A 107 -13.34 4.85 -24.46
CA LYS A 107 -12.80 4.43 -25.76
C LYS A 107 -11.68 5.38 -26.18
N VAL A 108 -10.50 4.83 -26.41
CA VAL A 108 -9.30 5.52 -26.90
C VAL A 108 -8.61 4.63 -27.93
N PRO A 109 -7.54 5.07 -28.62
CA PRO A 109 -6.76 4.19 -29.48
C PRO A 109 -6.20 2.98 -28.71
N GLU A 110 -6.07 1.84 -29.39
CA GLU A 110 -5.43 0.65 -28.83
C GLU A 110 -4.00 0.94 -28.33
N ASN A 111 -3.61 0.27 -27.25
CA ASN A 111 -2.33 0.43 -26.55
C ASN A 111 -2.11 1.79 -25.87
N THR A 112 -3.16 2.61 -25.72
CA THR A 112 -3.09 3.81 -24.88
C THR A 112 -2.86 3.43 -23.42
N LEU A 113 -1.95 4.13 -22.75
CA LEU A 113 -1.55 3.84 -21.37
C LEU A 113 -1.94 4.96 -20.40
N LEU A 114 -2.12 4.60 -19.13
CA LEU A 114 -2.23 5.50 -17.99
C LEU A 114 -1.27 5.02 -16.91
N PHE A 115 -0.35 5.89 -16.48
CA PHE A 115 0.54 5.61 -15.37
C PHE A 115 0.05 6.23 -14.08
N THR A 116 0.28 5.52 -12.98
CA THR A 116 0.01 6.00 -11.62
C THR A 116 1.31 5.98 -10.83
N GLY A 117 1.44 6.82 -9.79
CA GLY A 117 2.56 6.69 -8.86
C GLY A 117 2.52 5.36 -8.11
N THR A 118 3.69 4.86 -7.70
CA THR A 118 3.80 3.63 -6.89
C THR A 118 2.93 3.70 -5.64
N LEU A 119 2.18 2.63 -5.37
CA LEU A 119 1.31 2.53 -4.21
C LEU A 119 2.11 2.07 -2.99
N SER A 120 1.83 2.70 -1.86
CA SER A 120 2.33 2.33 -0.53
C SER A 120 1.26 2.68 0.51
N GLY A 121 0.30 1.77 0.71
CA GLY A 121 -0.90 2.03 1.52
C GLY A 121 -2.01 2.79 0.79
N CYS A 122 -1.80 3.14 -0.48
CA CYS A 122 -2.76 3.85 -1.33
C CYS A 122 -3.64 2.87 -2.11
N SER A 123 -4.69 3.38 -2.75
CA SER A 123 -5.54 2.61 -3.67
C SER A 123 -5.73 3.35 -4.99
N VAL A 124 -5.90 2.59 -6.07
CA VAL A 124 -6.34 3.11 -7.38
C VAL A 124 -7.74 2.62 -7.65
N ILE A 125 -8.67 3.54 -7.89
CA ILE A 125 -10.10 3.24 -8.04
C ILE A 125 -10.58 3.78 -9.39
N VAL A 126 -11.19 2.92 -10.21
CA VAL A 126 -11.82 3.33 -11.46
C VAL A 126 -13.33 3.31 -11.26
N THR A 127 -13.96 4.47 -11.41
CA THR A 127 -15.41 4.63 -11.30
C THR A 127 -16.02 4.95 -12.65
N ASN A 128 -17.24 4.46 -12.87
CA ASN A 128 -18.06 4.82 -14.02
C ASN A 128 -18.66 6.21 -13.80
N LEU A 129 -18.06 7.22 -14.43
CA LEU A 129 -18.50 8.61 -14.27
C LEU A 129 -19.77 8.88 -15.08
N ASN A 130 -19.78 8.41 -16.34
CA ASN A 130 -20.92 8.53 -17.25
C ASN A 130 -20.78 7.54 -18.41
N ARG A 131 -21.66 7.64 -19.42
CA ARG A 131 -21.67 6.75 -20.60
C ARG A 131 -20.30 6.61 -21.26
N ASP A 132 -19.53 7.70 -21.37
CA ASP A 132 -18.35 7.78 -22.24
C ASP A 132 -17.04 7.99 -21.47
N THR A 133 -17.10 8.16 -20.14
CA THR A 133 -15.94 8.53 -19.31
C THR A 133 -15.83 7.65 -18.06
N TYR A 134 -14.61 7.22 -17.75
CA TYR A 134 -14.22 6.75 -16.43
C TYR A 134 -13.56 7.88 -15.65
N ARG A 135 -13.75 7.90 -14.33
CA ARG A 135 -12.91 8.69 -13.42
C ARG A 135 -12.01 7.76 -12.64
N VAL A 136 -10.70 7.96 -12.75
CA VAL A 136 -9.68 7.17 -12.06
C VAL A 136 -9.11 8.00 -10.92
N PHE A 137 -9.16 7.46 -9.71
CA PHE A 137 -8.66 8.07 -8.48
C PHE A 137 -7.37 7.41 -8.01
N HIS A 138 -6.47 8.20 -7.45
CA HIS A 138 -5.37 7.73 -6.61
C HIS A 138 -5.60 8.29 -5.21
N ASP A 139 -6.03 7.41 -4.31
CA ASP A 139 -6.45 7.77 -2.97
C ASP A 139 -5.46 7.23 -1.94
N SER A 140 -4.98 8.09 -1.05
CA SER A 140 -3.95 7.74 -0.07
C SER A 140 -4.49 6.96 1.13
N ARG A 141 -5.80 6.66 1.16
CA ARG A 141 -6.41 5.80 2.17
C ARG A 141 -6.33 4.35 1.73
N VAL A 142 -6.04 3.48 2.70
CA VAL A 142 -6.12 2.02 2.48
C VAL A 142 -7.56 1.66 2.13
N ASN A 143 -7.74 0.67 1.27
CA ASN A 143 -9.04 0.08 0.95
C ASN A 143 -10.11 1.10 0.57
N SER A 144 -9.69 2.16 -0.12
CA SER A 144 -10.55 3.31 -0.36
C SER A 144 -11.60 3.06 -1.43
N SER A 145 -11.53 1.96 -2.19
CA SER A 145 -12.61 1.54 -3.10
C SER A 145 -13.99 1.52 -2.45
N LEU A 146 -14.06 1.16 -1.15
CA LEU A 146 -15.30 1.12 -0.37
C LEU A 146 -15.95 2.51 -0.22
N LEU A 147 -15.15 3.56 -0.38
CA LEU A 147 -15.55 4.94 -0.19
C LEU A 147 -16.18 5.58 -1.45
N TYR A 148 -16.28 4.82 -2.55
CA TYR A 148 -16.83 5.25 -3.84
C TYR A 148 -18.01 4.36 -4.26
N ASP A 149 -18.92 4.92 -5.04
CA ASP A 149 -19.95 4.16 -5.78
C ASP A 149 -19.52 3.96 -7.23
N ASN A 150 -20.24 3.06 -7.94
CA ASN A 150 -20.03 2.77 -9.35
C ASN A 150 -18.58 2.38 -9.69
N VAL A 151 -17.92 1.67 -8.77
CA VAL A 151 -16.55 1.17 -8.95
C VAL A 151 -16.57 0.02 -9.96
N GLU A 152 -15.78 0.15 -11.02
CA GLU A 152 -15.63 -0.86 -12.08
C GLU A 152 -14.39 -1.71 -11.85
N MET A 153 -13.31 -1.10 -11.35
CA MET A 153 -12.05 -1.76 -11.02
C MET A 153 -11.42 -1.07 -9.80
N ALA A 154 -10.73 -1.81 -8.95
CA ALA A 154 -9.94 -1.25 -7.87
C ALA A 154 -8.72 -2.10 -7.54
N ILE A 155 -7.61 -1.44 -7.19
CA ILE A 155 -6.48 -2.05 -6.50
C ILE A 155 -6.37 -1.35 -5.15
N ASP A 156 -6.75 -2.06 -4.10
CA ASP A 156 -6.70 -1.59 -2.72
C ASP A 156 -5.42 -2.08 -2.03
N TYR A 157 -5.07 -1.49 -0.88
CA TYR A 157 -3.93 -1.95 -0.08
C TYR A 157 -3.99 -3.45 0.22
N THR A 158 -5.16 -3.99 0.53
CA THR A 158 -5.34 -5.45 0.75
C THR A 158 -5.00 -6.31 -0.46
N SER A 159 -5.00 -5.76 -1.68
CA SER A 159 -4.63 -6.49 -2.90
C SER A 159 -3.12 -6.70 -2.99
N TYR A 160 -2.31 -5.89 -2.29
CA TYR A 160 -0.86 -5.92 -2.42
C TYR A 160 -0.09 -5.84 -1.10
N CYS A 161 -0.78 -5.80 0.04
CA CYS A 161 -0.15 -5.97 1.34
C CYS A 161 0.19 -7.45 1.57
N PHE A 162 1.44 -7.73 1.90
CA PHE A 162 1.85 -9.04 2.39
C PHE A 162 2.39 -8.85 3.82
N SER A 163 1.97 -9.69 4.75
CA SER A 163 2.28 -9.51 6.18
C SER A 163 1.83 -8.12 6.69
N SER A 164 2.74 -7.15 6.85
CA SER A 164 2.47 -5.83 7.41
C SER A 164 2.81 -4.64 6.51
N ARG A 165 3.43 -4.87 5.34
CA ARG A 165 3.84 -3.82 4.40
C ARG A 165 3.66 -4.30 2.96
N GLY A 166 3.25 -3.41 2.07
CA GLY A 166 3.16 -3.71 0.65
C GLY A 166 3.45 -2.48 -0.19
N THR A 167 4.13 -2.68 -1.31
CA THR A 167 4.21 -1.69 -2.38
C THR A 167 3.78 -2.31 -3.70
N ALA A 168 3.23 -1.50 -4.61
CA ALA A 168 2.84 -1.98 -5.93
C ALA A 168 2.99 -0.90 -6.99
N CYS A 169 3.44 -1.31 -8.19
CA CYS A 169 3.31 -0.48 -9.38
C CYS A 169 1.97 -0.78 -10.03
N VAL A 170 1.16 0.27 -10.25
CA VAL A 170 -0.15 0.17 -10.89
C VAL A 170 -0.19 1.07 -12.13
N PHE A 171 -0.73 0.52 -13.21
CA PHE A 171 -0.96 1.25 -14.46
C PHE A 171 -2.15 0.65 -15.19
N MET A 172 -2.66 1.37 -16.20
CA MET A 172 -3.76 0.89 -17.04
C MET A 172 -3.37 0.90 -18.50
N GLN A 173 -3.96 0.00 -19.28
CA GLN A 173 -3.84 -0.04 -20.73
C GLN A 173 -5.20 -0.25 -21.38
N TYR A 174 -5.48 0.52 -22.43
CA TYR A 174 -6.61 0.27 -23.30
C TYR A 174 -6.24 -0.79 -24.34
N ARG A 175 -6.90 -1.95 -24.27
CA ARG A 175 -6.63 -3.10 -25.14
C ARG A 175 -7.90 -3.90 -25.38
N LYS A 176 -8.08 -4.42 -26.60
CA LYS A 176 -9.26 -5.23 -26.98
C LYS A 176 -10.57 -4.50 -26.64
N GLY A 177 -10.62 -3.20 -26.92
CA GLY A 177 -11.82 -2.39 -26.76
C GLY A 177 -12.19 -1.98 -25.33
N HIS A 178 -11.34 -2.22 -24.33
CA HIS A 178 -11.58 -1.76 -22.95
C HIS A 178 -10.29 -1.47 -22.18
N TRP A 179 -10.41 -0.73 -21.08
CA TRP A 179 -9.32 -0.46 -20.16
C TRP A 179 -9.08 -1.65 -19.24
N ASN A 180 -7.84 -2.10 -19.12
CA ASN A 180 -7.37 -3.10 -18.17
C ASN A 180 -6.46 -2.41 -17.15
N MET A 181 -6.58 -2.75 -15.86
CA MET A 181 -5.68 -2.26 -14.81
C MET A 181 -4.76 -3.39 -14.35
N PHE A 182 -3.47 -3.10 -14.25
CA PHE A 182 -2.42 -4.05 -13.88
C PHE A 182 -1.78 -3.61 -12.58
N ALA A 183 -1.56 -4.56 -11.65
CA ALA A 183 -0.79 -4.32 -10.45
C ALA A 183 0.33 -5.36 -10.29
N GLN A 184 1.56 -4.86 -10.24
CA GLN A 184 2.74 -5.66 -9.95
C GLN A 184 3.17 -5.40 -8.50
N LEU A 185 3.08 -6.43 -7.66
CA LEU A 185 3.55 -6.38 -6.29
C LEU A 185 5.06 -6.22 -6.23
N GLN A 186 5.49 -5.34 -5.34
CA GLN A 186 6.86 -4.88 -5.22
C GLN A 186 7.32 -4.84 -3.77
N VAL A 187 8.62 -4.99 -3.59
CA VAL A 187 9.34 -4.69 -2.34
C VAL A 187 10.30 -3.54 -2.57
N MET A 188 10.38 -2.63 -1.61
CA MET A 188 11.45 -1.64 -1.59
C MET A 188 12.74 -2.31 -1.15
N LYS A 189 13.73 -2.38 -2.05
CA LYS A 189 15.10 -2.78 -1.69
C LYS A 189 15.87 -1.54 -1.28
N GLY A 190 16.25 -1.49 0.00
CA GLY A 190 16.98 -0.38 0.61
C GLY A 190 16.21 0.27 1.77
N GLY A 191 16.58 -0.09 3.00
CA GLY A 191 15.92 0.40 4.21
C GLY A 191 16.77 0.24 5.47
N GLY A 192 18.07 0.51 5.40
CA GLY A 192 18.84 0.95 6.56
C GLY A 192 18.72 2.47 6.70
N MET A 193 18.73 2.99 7.94
CA MET A 193 18.60 4.43 8.27
C MET A 193 19.81 5.27 7.79
N ALA A 194 20.01 5.39 6.48
CA ALA A 194 21.01 6.29 5.88
C ALA A 194 20.36 7.19 4.82
N PRO A 195 20.80 8.46 4.67
CA PRO A 195 20.00 9.50 4.01
C PRO A 195 19.97 9.45 2.48
N MET A 196 20.67 8.52 1.83
CA MET A 196 20.73 8.42 0.36
C MET A 196 20.97 6.98 -0.09
N VAL A 197 20.00 6.09 0.13
CA VAL A 197 19.97 4.81 -0.60
C VAL A 197 18.90 4.94 -1.68
N GLN A 198 19.29 4.78 -2.95
CA GLN A 198 18.33 4.75 -4.05
C GLN A 198 17.31 3.62 -3.82
N ARG A 199 16.06 3.99 -3.54
CA ARG A 199 14.98 3.04 -3.33
C ARG A 199 14.51 2.56 -4.68
N HIS A 200 14.71 1.29 -4.99
CA HIS A 200 14.08 0.70 -6.18
C HIS A 200 13.20 -0.45 -5.76
N THR A 201 12.21 -0.72 -6.59
CA THR A 201 11.26 -1.78 -6.38
C THR A 201 11.75 -3.06 -7.06
N GLU A 202 11.77 -4.16 -6.32
CA GLU A 202 11.93 -5.50 -6.89
C GLU A 202 10.61 -6.25 -6.81
N MET A 203 10.43 -7.28 -7.63
CA MET A 203 9.26 -8.14 -7.50
C MET A 203 9.33 -9.00 -6.24
N TYR A 204 8.20 -9.14 -5.57
CA TYR A 204 8.11 -10.02 -4.40
C TYR A 204 8.12 -11.50 -4.81
N GLN A 205 8.84 -12.34 -4.05
CA GLN A 205 8.86 -13.81 -4.18
C GLN A 205 8.03 -14.45 -3.06
N SER A 206 6.99 -15.23 -3.40
CA SER A 206 6.23 -15.98 -2.38
C SER A 206 7.02 -17.21 -1.91
N PRO A 207 6.97 -17.59 -0.62
CA PRO A 207 7.47 -18.90 -0.21
C PRO A 207 6.85 -20.02 -1.08
N GLY A 208 7.70 -20.78 -1.78
CA GLY A 208 7.26 -21.85 -2.69
C GLY A 208 6.85 -21.41 -4.11
N GLN A 209 6.84 -20.12 -4.44
CA GLN A 209 6.69 -19.63 -5.83
C GLN A 209 7.85 -18.70 -6.19
N ALA A 210 8.23 -18.69 -7.47
CA ALA A 210 9.30 -17.79 -7.92
C ALA A 210 8.94 -16.30 -7.71
N TYR A 211 7.67 -15.90 -7.92
CA TYR A 211 7.19 -14.51 -7.85
C TYR A 211 5.67 -14.41 -7.58
N PHE A 212 5.20 -13.28 -7.04
CA PHE A 212 3.75 -12.99 -6.98
C PHE A 212 3.16 -12.80 -8.37
N PRO A 213 1.96 -13.35 -8.64
CA PRO A 213 1.30 -13.19 -9.92
C PRO A 213 0.92 -11.72 -10.14
N LEU A 214 0.98 -11.29 -11.40
CA LEU A 214 0.44 -10.01 -11.82
C LEU A 214 -1.08 -10.01 -11.59
N ILE A 215 -1.59 -8.97 -10.93
CA ILE A 215 -3.04 -8.78 -10.80
C ILE A 215 -3.52 -8.03 -12.03
N VAL A 216 -4.57 -8.53 -12.67
CA VAL A 216 -5.22 -7.91 -13.82
C VAL A 216 -6.70 -7.71 -13.50
N MET A 217 -7.17 -6.48 -13.64
CA MET A 217 -8.57 -6.09 -13.43
C MET A 217 -9.16 -5.62 -14.76
N GLU A 218 -10.35 -6.11 -15.05
CA GLU A 218 -11.18 -5.68 -16.20
C GLU A 218 -12.39 -4.89 -15.69
N PRO A 219 -13.02 -4.01 -16.48
CA PRO A 219 -14.19 -3.27 -16.05
C PRO A 219 -15.31 -4.22 -15.62
N GLY A 220 -15.89 -3.96 -14.45
CA GLY A 220 -16.92 -4.79 -13.84
C GLY A 220 -16.38 -5.93 -12.99
N SER A 221 -15.05 -6.10 -12.85
CA SER A 221 -14.47 -7.14 -12.00
C SER A 221 -14.51 -6.79 -10.51
N TYR A 222 -14.77 -5.54 -10.14
CA TYR A 222 -14.88 -5.13 -8.74
C TYR A 222 -16.18 -5.63 -8.09
N ASN A 223 -16.06 -6.31 -6.96
CA ASN A 223 -17.18 -6.78 -6.16
C ASN A 223 -17.28 -6.00 -4.84
N ALA A 224 -18.19 -5.01 -4.80
CA ALA A 224 -18.37 -4.14 -3.64
C ALA A 224 -18.82 -4.91 -2.38
N ALA A 225 -19.69 -5.91 -2.53
CA ALA A 225 -20.20 -6.69 -1.40
C ALA A 225 -19.09 -7.54 -0.77
N GLU A 226 -18.27 -8.18 -1.61
CA GLU A 226 -17.12 -8.96 -1.14
C GLU A 226 -16.04 -8.07 -0.52
N ALA A 227 -15.73 -6.92 -1.14
CA ALA A 227 -14.78 -5.96 -0.58
C ALA A 227 -15.24 -5.48 0.80
N ARG A 228 -16.54 -5.16 0.94
CA ARG A 228 -17.13 -4.75 2.22
C ARG A 228 -17.07 -5.86 3.26
N ALA A 229 -17.43 -7.08 2.91
CA ALA A 229 -17.39 -8.22 3.82
C ALA A 229 -15.96 -8.50 4.32
N LYS A 230 -14.97 -8.46 3.43
CA LYS A 230 -13.54 -8.63 3.78
C LYS A 230 -13.06 -7.52 4.73
N PHE A 231 -13.45 -6.27 4.47
CA PHE A 231 -13.11 -5.15 5.34
C PHE A 231 -13.72 -5.30 6.74
N ASP A 232 -15.02 -5.60 6.82
CA ASP A 232 -15.72 -5.76 8.10
C ASP A 232 -15.12 -6.92 8.92
N ASP A 233 -14.80 -8.04 8.26
CA ASP A 233 -14.14 -9.18 8.89
C ASP A 233 -12.71 -8.86 9.38
N ARG A 234 -11.90 -8.18 8.55
CA ARG A 234 -10.55 -7.78 8.96
C ARG A 234 -10.58 -6.78 10.10
N ARG A 235 -11.48 -5.79 10.08
CA ARG A 235 -11.64 -4.83 11.18
C ARG A 235 -12.02 -5.53 12.48
N ARG A 236 -12.95 -6.48 12.43
CA ARG A 236 -13.32 -7.28 13.60
C ARG A 236 -12.12 -8.06 14.14
N THR A 237 -11.44 -8.81 13.28
CA THR A 237 -10.30 -9.66 13.65
C THR A 237 -9.11 -8.84 14.16
N ASN A 238 -8.80 -7.70 13.54
CA ASN A 238 -7.74 -6.79 13.98
C ASN A 238 -8.00 -6.26 15.40
N ARG A 239 -9.26 -6.02 15.80
CA ARG A 239 -9.59 -5.59 17.17
C ARG A 239 -9.30 -6.69 18.20
N GLU A 240 -9.66 -7.92 17.87
CA GLU A 240 -9.37 -9.09 18.70
C GLU A 240 -7.85 -9.29 18.82
N GLU A 241 -7.11 -9.17 17.70
CA GLU A 241 -5.65 -9.22 17.65
C GLU A 241 -5.01 -8.08 18.46
N LEU A 242 -5.46 -6.84 18.30
CA LEU A 242 -4.96 -5.67 19.04
C LEU A 242 -5.09 -5.88 20.54
N ARG A 243 -6.27 -6.32 21.01
CA ARG A 243 -6.52 -6.64 22.41
C ARG A 243 -5.62 -7.78 22.91
N ARG A 244 -5.53 -8.86 22.13
CA ARG A 244 -4.69 -10.03 22.46
C ARG A 244 -3.22 -9.65 22.57
N MET A 245 -2.72 -8.87 21.62
CA MET A 245 -1.33 -8.40 21.59
C MET A 245 -1.05 -7.45 22.77
N ALA A 246 -1.96 -6.52 23.06
CA ALA A 246 -1.83 -5.67 24.25
C ALA A 246 -1.75 -6.50 25.54
N ALA A 247 -2.64 -7.48 25.74
CA ALA A 247 -2.62 -8.34 26.91
C ALA A 247 -1.37 -9.23 27.01
N GLN A 248 -0.86 -9.71 25.86
CA GLN A 248 0.34 -10.54 25.79
C GLN A 248 1.60 -9.75 26.16
N PHE A 249 1.74 -8.53 25.63
CA PHE A 249 2.96 -7.74 25.75
C PHE A 249 2.94 -6.73 26.91
N LEU A 250 1.77 -6.45 27.47
CA LEU A 250 1.58 -5.56 28.63
C LEU A 250 0.83 -6.28 29.78
N PRO A 251 1.35 -7.40 30.30
CA PRO A 251 0.61 -8.27 31.23
C PRO A 251 0.28 -7.62 32.59
N LYS A 252 1.00 -6.55 32.96
CA LYS A 252 0.77 -5.78 34.20
C LYS A 252 -0.16 -4.59 34.02
N THR A 253 -0.60 -4.32 32.78
CA THR A 253 -1.44 -3.17 32.46
C THR A 253 -2.87 -3.64 32.21
N PRO A 254 -3.87 -3.12 32.95
CA PRO A 254 -5.27 -3.43 32.66
C PRO A 254 -5.63 -3.00 31.23
N ILE A 255 -6.11 -3.95 30.42
CA ILE A 255 -6.54 -3.67 29.04
C ILE A 255 -8.02 -3.26 29.04
N PRO A 256 -8.36 -2.05 28.57
CA PRO A 256 -9.74 -1.55 28.54
C PRO A 256 -10.66 -2.50 27.77
N ASN A 257 -11.91 -2.61 28.19
CA ASN A 257 -12.95 -3.38 27.50
C ASN A 257 -14.19 -2.52 27.23
N GLU A 258 -13.96 -1.32 26.73
CA GLU A 258 -15.03 -0.36 26.44
C GLU A 258 -15.77 -0.79 25.16
N SER A 259 -17.10 -0.68 25.12
CA SER A 259 -17.84 -0.81 23.87
C SER A 259 -17.66 0.45 23.02
N ASP A 260 -17.81 0.31 21.71
CA ASP A 260 -18.00 1.49 20.86
C ASP A 260 -19.35 2.14 21.17
N GLY A 261 -19.43 3.45 20.98
CA GLY A 261 -20.67 4.21 20.97
C GLY A 261 -21.17 4.48 19.56
N ASP A 262 -22.16 5.35 19.45
CA ASP A 262 -22.72 5.76 18.17
C ASP A 262 -21.75 6.62 17.36
N PHE A 263 -21.81 6.47 16.03
CA PHE A 263 -21.08 7.34 15.11
C PHE A 263 -21.61 8.77 15.16
N VAL A 264 -20.71 9.71 15.43
CA VAL A 264 -20.97 11.16 15.36
C VAL A 264 -20.59 11.67 13.96
N PRO A 265 -21.53 12.21 13.16
CA PRO A 265 -21.23 12.77 11.85
C PRO A 265 -20.22 13.93 11.93
N ASP A 266 -19.44 14.11 10.87
CA ASP A 266 -18.43 15.17 10.71
C ASP A 266 -17.24 15.14 11.68
N ASP A 267 -17.22 14.19 12.61
CA ASP A 267 -16.06 13.87 13.44
C ASP A 267 -15.30 12.67 12.87
N ILE A 268 -14.51 12.90 11.81
CA ILE A 268 -13.59 11.88 11.31
C ILE A 268 -12.30 11.99 12.12
N SER A 269 -12.35 11.51 13.36
CA SER A 269 -11.19 11.44 14.24
C SER A 269 -11.28 10.26 15.19
N PHE A 270 -10.16 9.87 15.79
CA PHE A 270 -10.14 8.81 16.80
C PHE A 270 -10.85 9.15 18.12
N ARG A 271 -11.38 10.37 18.26
CA ARG A 271 -12.26 10.74 19.38
C ARG A 271 -13.71 10.33 19.14
N ASN A 272 -14.07 9.95 17.91
CA ASN A 272 -15.42 9.53 17.57
C ASN A 272 -15.80 8.28 18.41
N PRO A 273 -16.96 8.27 19.10
CA PRO A 273 -17.35 7.16 19.95
C PRO A 273 -17.41 5.80 19.20
N ALA A 274 -17.61 5.80 17.89
CA ALA A 274 -17.70 4.59 17.07
C ALA A 274 -16.38 3.80 16.94
N VAL A 275 -15.26 4.34 17.41
CA VAL A 275 -13.94 3.68 17.43
C VAL A 275 -13.31 3.68 18.83
N LYS A 276 -14.12 3.94 19.86
CA LYS A 276 -13.67 4.11 21.25
C LYS A 276 -12.92 2.89 21.77
N HIS A 277 -13.40 1.69 21.47
CA HIS A 277 -12.79 0.44 21.93
C HIS A 277 -11.33 0.32 21.48
N SER A 278 -11.09 0.41 20.17
CA SER A 278 -9.76 0.29 19.59
C SER A 278 -8.86 1.43 20.07
N GLN A 279 -9.39 2.65 20.15
CA GLN A 279 -8.63 3.80 20.62
C GLN A 279 -8.19 3.67 22.07
N ALA A 280 -9.04 3.15 22.95
CA ALA A 280 -8.68 2.92 24.35
C ALA A 280 -7.50 1.95 24.49
N ILE A 281 -7.50 0.86 23.70
CA ILE A 281 -6.38 -0.10 23.68
C ILE A 281 -5.12 0.55 23.10
N ARG A 282 -5.22 1.30 21.98
CA ARG A 282 -4.09 2.04 21.40
C ARG A 282 -3.48 3.03 22.39
N ASN A 283 -4.30 3.75 23.17
CA ASN A 283 -3.82 4.66 24.20
C ASN A 283 -2.99 3.94 25.26
N VAL A 284 -3.42 2.75 25.70
CA VAL A 284 -2.66 1.92 26.65
C VAL A 284 -1.33 1.45 26.06
N ILE A 285 -1.32 0.99 24.81
CA ILE A 285 -0.08 0.59 24.13
C ILE A 285 0.90 1.77 24.03
N ASN A 286 0.41 2.94 23.63
CA ASN A 286 1.23 4.13 23.44
C ASN A 286 1.73 4.73 24.76
N ALA A 287 0.98 4.56 25.86
CA ALA A 287 1.36 5.05 27.19
C ALA A 287 2.31 4.10 27.94
N ALA A 288 2.43 2.84 27.50
CA ALA A 288 3.32 1.89 28.15
C ALA A 288 4.80 2.30 28.01
N PRO A 289 5.64 2.12 29.04
CA PRO A 289 7.09 2.21 28.91
C PRO A 289 7.56 1.29 27.77
N GLY A 290 8.34 1.81 26.82
CA GLY A 290 8.71 1.08 25.60
C GLY A 290 7.71 1.11 24.44
N GLY A 291 6.49 1.63 24.64
CA GLY A 291 5.46 1.81 23.60
C GLY A 291 5.90 2.70 22.43
N THR A 292 6.96 3.50 22.61
CA THR A 292 7.50 4.40 21.59
C THR A 292 9.04 4.42 21.48
N GLY A 293 9.80 3.54 22.16
CA GLY A 293 11.26 3.50 21.93
C GLY A 293 12.18 2.69 22.84
N GLU A 294 11.75 2.30 24.04
CA GLU A 294 12.61 1.56 24.98
C GLU A 294 12.42 0.04 24.90
N LYS A 295 13.52 -0.70 25.08
CA LYS A 295 13.47 -2.16 25.23
C LYS A 295 12.92 -2.46 26.63
N VAL A 296 11.89 -3.30 26.72
CA VAL A 296 11.26 -3.66 28.01
C VAL A 296 11.71 -5.06 28.40
N ARG A 297 12.05 -5.24 29.68
CA ARG A 297 12.34 -6.55 30.25
C ARG A 297 11.00 -7.25 30.55
N LEU A 298 10.76 -8.39 29.90
CA LEU A 298 9.58 -9.20 30.21
C LEU A 298 9.84 -9.93 31.53
N ASP A 299 9.16 -9.51 32.61
CA ASP A 299 9.13 -10.30 33.84
C ASP A 299 8.37 -11.61 33.58
N ARG A 300 9.04 -12.73 33.81
CA ARG A 300 8.46 -14.08 33.66
C ARG A 300 7.29 -14.33 34.61
N ARG A 301 6.43 -15.27 34.21
CA ARG A 301 5.46 -15.90 35.12
C ARG A 301 6.23 -16.75 36.15
N PRO A 302 5.73 -16.89 37.38
CA PRO A 302 6.31 -17.83 38.35
C PRO A 302 6.27 -19.26 37.77
N GLY A 303 7.42 -19.92 37.62
CA GLY A 303 7.52 -21.32 37.16
C GLY A 303 8.53 -21.61 36.03
N ASP A 304 9.15 -20.59 35.43
CA ASP A 304 10.20 -20.79 34.43
C ASP A 304 11.62 -20.69 35.06
N ASP A 305 12.00 -21.67 35.87
CA ASP A 305 13.28 -21.67 36.61
C ASP A 305 14.46 -22.06 35.68
N ILE A 306 15.29 -21.08 35.31
CA ILE A 306 16.57 -21.26 34.58
C ILE A 306 17.68 -21.79 35.52
N GLU A 307 17.45 -21.85 36.83
CA GLU A 307 18.47 -22.29 37.80
C GLU A 307 18.92 -23.75 37.60
N GLN A 308 18.19 -24.55 36.80
CA GLN A 308 18.58 -25.92 36.46
C GLN A 308 19.62 -26.03 35.33
N PHE A 309 20.02 -24.93 34.69
CA PHE A 309 20.93 -24.91 33.53
C PHE A 309 22.22 -24.11 33.75
N ILE A 310 22.73 -24.02 34.99
CA ILE A 310 24.02 -23.39 35.29
C ILE A 310 25.09 -24.49 35.52
N PRO A 311 25.98 -24.81 34.54
CA PRO A 311 27.23 -25.47 34.86
C PRO A 311 28.10 -24.48 35.64
N ALA A 312 28.73 -24.96 36.72
CA ALA A 312 29.50 -24.16 37.68
C ALA A 312 30.84 -23.61 37.15
N THR A 313 30.93 -23.19 35.90
CA THR A 313 32.18 -22.72 35.28
C THR A 313 31.99 -21.38 34.58
N GLY A 314 32.24 -20.31 35.36
CA GLY A 314 32.74 -18.99 34.94
C GLY A 314 32.23 -18.39 33.64
N GLU A 315 31.09 -17.68 33.67
CA GLU A 315 30.53 -17.03 32.47
C GLU A 315 29.83 -15.70 32.76
N GLY A 316 30.55 -14.58 32.64
CA GLY A 316 29.94 -13.26 32.50
C GLY A 316 29.30 -13.02 31.13
N ALA A 317 29.81 -13.68 30.09
CA ALA A 317 29.35 -13.52 28.70
C ALA A 317 28.04 -14.27 28.40
N LEU A 318 27.77 -15.39 29.09
CA LEU A 318 26.52 -16.14 28.92
C LEU A 318 25.35 -15.49 29.67
N VAL A 319 25.63 -14.78 30.76
CA VAL A 319 24.66 -13.92 31.46
C VAL A 319 24.28 -12.68 30.63
N GLU A 320 25.25 -12.00 30.01
CA GLU A 320 24.95 -10.84 29.13
C GLU A 320 24.14 -11.24 27.88
N SER A 321 24.45 -12.38 27.27
CA SER A 321 23.67 -12.90 26.14
C SER A 321 22.25 -13.30 26.59
N LEU A 322 22.08 -13.99 27.72
CA LEU A 322 20.76 -14.29 28.31
C LEU A 322 19.95 -13.04 28.66
N LEU A 323 20.58 -11.97 29.15
CA LEU A 323 19.93 -10.67 29.43
C LEU A 323 19.47 -9.97 28.14
N GLN A 324 20.22 -10.10 27.03
CA GLN A 324 19.82 -9.57 25.73
C GLN A 324 18.58 -10.28 25.16
N TRP A 325 18.41 -11.59 25.41
CA TRP A 325 17.17 -12.32 25.06
C TRP A 325 15.95 -11.90 25.92
N GLN A 326 16.17 -11.28 27.09
CA GLN A 326 15.10 -10.85 28.00
C GLN A 326 14.53 -9.46 27.70
N THR A 327 15.13 -8.71 26.76
CA THR A 327 14.68 -7.35 26.46
C THR A 327 13.98 -7.31 25.10
N VAL A 328 12.64 -7.29 25.12
CA VAL A 328 11.84 -7.21 23.89
C VAL A 328 11.67 -5.75 23.50
N ASN A 329 12.02 -5.42 22.25
CA ASN A 329 11.61 -4.16 21.66
C ASN A 329 10.12 -4.27 21.30
N LEU A 330 9.26 -3.74 22.17
CA LEU A 330 7.81 -3.79 22.00
C LEU A 330 7.33 -3.16 20.70
N LYS A 331 8.14 -2.30 20.03
CA LYS A 331 7.81 -1.76 18.71
C LYS A 331 7.59 -2.83 17.66
N LEU A 332 8.43 -3.87 17.62
CA LEU A 332 8.41 -4.87 16.55
C LEU A 332 7.05 -5.60 16.47
N PRO A 333 6.48 -6.11 17.58
CA PRO A 333 5.17 -6.74 17.53
C PRO A 333 3.98 -5.78 17.62
N LEU A 334 4.09 -4.62 18.29
CA LEU A 334 2.93 -3.75 18.57
C LEU A 334 2.70 -2.65 17.53
N VAL A 335 3.75 -2.10 16.91
CA VAL A 335 3.57 -1.00 15.93
C VAL A 335 2.72 -1.44 14.74
N PRO A 336 2.98 -2.59 14.08
CA PRO A 336 2.19 -2.98 12.91
C PRO A 336 0.70 -3.14 13.20
N ILE A 337 0.34 -3.73 14.35
CA ILE A 337 -1.07 -3.94 14.71
C ILE A 337 -1.76 -2.62 15.10
N VAL A 338 -1.04 -1.68 15.71
CA VAL A 338 -1.54 -0.34 16.02
C VAL A 338 -1.77 0.46 14.75
N GLU A 339 -0.80 0.48 13.83
CA GLU A 339 -0.90 1.18 12.53
C GLU A 339 -2.08 0.64 11.71
N GLU A 340 -2.19 -0.68 11.57
CA GLU A 340 -3.30 -1.28 10.84
C GLU A 340 -4.66 -0.97 11.50
N SER A 341 -4.73 -1.00 12.84
CA SER A 341 -5.95 -0.65 13.57
C SER A 341 -6.37 0.80 13.32
N GLN A 342 -5.41 1.72 13.24
CA GLN A 342 -5.66 3.12 12.91
C GLN A 342 -6.21 3.28 11.48
N ASP A 343 -5.57 2.61 10.52
CA ASP A 343 -5.99 2.65 9.11
C ASP A 343 -7.41 2.10 8.92
N LEU A 344 -7.74 0.96 9.55
CA LEU A 344 -9.07 0.36 9.49
C LEU A 344 -10.14 1.24 10.13
N ASP A 345 -9.84 1.89 11.26
CA ASP A 345 -10.77 2.81 11.91
C ASP A 345 -10.97 4.10 11.11
N TRP A 346 -9.93 4.62 10.44
CA TRP A 346 -10.09 5.75 9.51
C TRP A 346 -11.06 5.43 8.38
N VAL A 347 -10.88 4.29 7.71
CA VAL A 347 -11.78 3.85 6.63
C VAL A 347 -13.19 3.64 7.15
N TYR A 348 -13.34 3.03 8.34
CA TYR A 348 -14.64 2.82 8.96
C TYR A 348 -15.38 4.13 9.24
N LEU A 349 -14.70 5.15 9.78
CA LEU A 349 -15.31 6.46 10.03
C LEU A 349 -15.74 7.14 8.73
N TRP A 350 -14.92 7.07 7.69
CA TRP A 350 -15.28 7.57 6.36
C TRP A 350 -16.48 6.82 5.76
N LEU A 351 -16.54 5.49 5.92
CA LEU A 351 -17.69 4.70 5.48
C LEU A 351 -18.97 5.09 6.20
N LYS A 352 -18.91 5.28 7.53
CA LYS A 352 -20.07 5.71 8.31
C LYS A 352 -20.54 7.10 7.93
N GLN A 353 -19.60 8.00 7.63
CA GLN A 353 -19.91 9.32 7.10
C GLN A 353 -20.62 9.24 5.74
N LYS A 354 -20.12 8.38 4.82
CA LYS A 354 -20.76 8.12 3.51
C LYS A 354 -22.19 7.65 3.68
N GLU A 355 -22.39 6.62 4.49
CA GLU A 355 -23.68 5.97 4.77
C GLU A 355 -24.67 6.98 5.37
N ARG A 356 -24.23 7.81 6.33
CA ARG A 356 -25.10 8.78 7.01
C ARG A 356 -25.52 9.94 6.12
N ARG A 357 -24.64 10.41 5.23
CA ARG A 357 -24.93 11.55 4.35
C ARG A 357 -25.49 11.15 2.99
N GLY A 358 -25.56 9.86 2.68
CA GLY A 358 -26.06 9.36 1.39
C GLY A 358 -25.18 9.78 0.20
N PHE A 359 -23.87 9.90 0.43
CA PHE A 359 -22.95 10.35 -0.60
C PHE A 359 -22.58 9.24 -1.58
N GLY A 360 -22.56 9.59 -2.87
CA GLY A 360 -22.05 8.72 -3.94
C GLY A 360 -20.55 8.41 -3.81
N ALA A 361 -19.79 9.31 -3.19
CA ALA A 361 -18.43 9.08 -2.75
C ALA A 361 -18.11 10.03 -1.59
N VAL A 362 -17.23 9.63 -0.67
CA VAL A 362 -16.81 10.49 0.46
C VAL A 362 -15.95 11.68 0.04
N VAL A 363 -15.60 11.75 -1.23
CA VAL A 363 -14.68 12.74 -1.79
C VAL A 363 -15.46 13.89 -2.40
N ASP A 364 -14.97 15.11 -2.23
CA ASP A 364 -15.50 16.28 -2.93
C ASP A 364 -15.12 16.16 -4.41
N ILE A 365 -16.13 15.90 -5.23
CA ILE A 365 -16.01 15.55 -6.65
C ILE A 365 -16.00 16.82 -7.53
N ARG A 366 -16.06 18.01 -6.91
CA ARG A 366 -16.19 19.32 -7.57
C ARG A 366 -14.87 19.88 -8.08
#